data_AF-A0AA37WQL1-F1
#
_entry.id   AF-A0AA37WQL1-F1
#
_cell.length_a   1.000
_cell.length_b   1.000
_cell.length_c   1.000
_cell.angle_alpha   90.00
_cell.angle_beta   90.00
_cell.angle_gamma   90.00
#
_symmetry.space_group_name_H-M   'P 1'
#
loop_
_entity.id
_entity.type
_entity.pdbx_description
1 polymer ?
#
loop_
_entity_poly.entity_id
_entity_poly.type
_entity_poly.pdbx_seq_one_letter_code
_entity_poly.pdbx_strand_id
1 'polypeptide(L)'
;MFPNIKPPFTHIERLLVEFSNIKKPTIADFMAFRVRAQVGDYLDKYRAKAKNMTPGELQNEVHSSSRLARYMARSGDPRPSSRCDAHAMISGSHADATKEYIA
;
A
#
# COMPACT_ATOMS: atom_id res chain seq x y z
N MET A 1 -6.23 -2.59 -40.70
CA MET A 1 -5.93 -3.53 -39.61
C MET A 1 -5.25 -2.72 -38.52
N PHE A 2 -5.98 -2.31 -37.48
CA PHE A 2 -5.39 -1.54 -36.39
C PHE A 2 -4.49 -2.47 -35.56
N PRO A 3 -3.26 -2.06 -35.21
CA PRO A 3 -2.41 -2.88 -34.35
C PRO A 3 -3.16 -3.18 -33.06
N ASN A 4 -3.03 -4.42 -32.58
CA ASN A 4 -3.59 -4.87 -31.32
C ASN A 4 -2.80 -4.23 -30.16
N ILE A 5 -3.02 -2.93 -29.96
CA ILE A 5 -2.50 -2.16 -28.84
C ILE A 5 -3.36 -2.58 -27.65
N LYS A 6 -2.90 -3.55 -26.86
CA LYS A 6 -3.38 -3.70 -25.49
C LYS A 6 -2.66 -2.62 -24.69
N PRO A 7 -3.31 -1.50 -24.31
CA PRO A 7 -2.65 -0.58 -23.41
C PRO A 7 -2.36 -1.32 -22.10
N PRO A 8 -1.24 -1.03 -21.41
CA PRO A 8 -1.06 -1.52 -20.06
C PRO A 8 -2.10 -0.81 -19.22
N PHE A 9 -3.30 -1.38 -19.08
CA PHE A 9 -4.37 -0.72 -18.34
C PHE A 9 -3.88 -0.46 -16.92
N THR A 10 -3.64 0.82 -16.62
CA THR A 10 -3.48 1.28 -15.25
C THR A 10 -4.75 0.91 -14.49
N HIS A 11 -4.65 0.76 -13.17
CA HIS A 11 -5.80 0.49 -12.32
C HIS A 11 -6.89 1.55 -12.54
N ILE A 12 -6.50 2.80 -12.79
CA ILE A 12 -7.44 3.89 -13.09
C ILE A 12 -8.21 3.64 -14.39
N GLU A 13 -7.53 3.28 -15.48
CA GLU A 13 -8.20 3.06 -16.78
C GLU A 13 -9.17 1.87 -16.71
N ARG A 14 -8.79 0.79 -15.99
CA ARG A 14 -9.72 -0.32 -15.74
C ARG A 14 -10.94 0.16 -14.95
N LEU A 15 -10.73 0.90 -13.86
CA LEU A 15 -11.82 1.42 -13.03
C LEU A 15 -12.71 2.41 -13.79
N LEU A 16 -12.15 3.18 -14.72
CA LEU A 16 -12.89 4.11 -15.56
C LEU A 16 -13.79 3.38 -16.56
N VAL A 17 -13.29 2.31 -17.18
CA VAL A 17 -14.10 1.44 -18.03
C VAL A 17 -15.24 0.80 -17.23
N GLU A 18 -14.95 0.27 -16.04
CA GLU A 18 -15.97 -0.28 -15.14
C GLU A 18 -17.04 0.76 -14.79
N PHE A 19 -16.64 1.98 -14.42
CA PHE A 19 -17.57 3.06 -14.10
C PHE A 19 -18.42 3.48 -15.32
N SER A 20 -17.82 3.55 -16.51
CA SER A 20 -18.52 3.92 -17.75
C SER A 20 -19.58 2.91 -18.19
N ASN A 21 -19.47 1.64 -17.76
CA ASN A 21 -20.43 0.59 -18.06
C ASN A 21 -21.68 0.63 -17.16
N ILE A 22 -21.72 1.52 -16.16
CA ILE A 22 -22.90 1.70 -15.30
C ILE A 22 -23.93 2.52 -16.07
N LYS A 23 -25.12 1.93 -16.31
CA LYS A 23 -26.16 2.52 -17.18
C LYS A 23 -26.75 3.84 -16.67
N LYS A 24 -26.76 4.04 -15.34
CA LYS A 24 -27.23 5.25 -14.65
C LYS A 24 -26.37 5.46 -13.39
N PRO A 25 -25.14 5.99 -13.53
CA PRO A 25 -24.22 6.10 -12.40
C PRO A 25 -24.75 7.11 -11.38
N THR A 26 -24.62 6.76 -10.11
CA THR A 26 -24.99 7.61 -8.97
C THR A 26 -23.76 8.34 -8.42
N ILE A 27 -24.00 9.28 -7.51
CA ILE A 27 -22.92 9.93 -6.75
C ILE A 27 -22.14 8.90 -5.92
N ALA A 28 -22.82 7.89 -5.37
CA ALA A 28 -22.16 6.83 -4.62
C ALA A 28 -21.20 6.01 -5.51
N ASP A 29 -21.61 5.71 -6.75
CA ASP A 29 -20.76 5.01 -7.72
C ASP A 29 -19.52 5.84 -8.06
N PHE A 30 -19.69 7.15 -8.26
CA PHE A 30 -18.58 8.05 -8.53
C PHE A 30 -17.61 8.16 -7.35
N MET A 31 -18.12 8.25 -6.12
CA MET A 31 -17.30 8.29 -4.91
C MET A 31 -16.53 6.97 -4.72
N ALA A 32 -17.17 5.84 -4.97
CA ALA A 32 -16.52 4.53 -4.94
C ALA A 32 -15.44 4.40 -6.02
N PHE A 33 -15.69 4.89 -7.23
CA PHE A 33 -14.67 4.99 -8.28
C PHE A 33 -13.50 5.86 -7.82
N ARG A 34 -13.77 7.07 -7.31
CA ARG A 34 -12.74 8.03 -6.91
C ARG A 34 -11.79 7.46 -5.84
N VAL A 35 -12.33 6.83 -4.80
CA VAL A 35 -11.52 6.22 -3.73
C VAL A 35 -10.65 5.09 -4.29
N ARG A 36 -11.22 4.21 -5.12
CA ARG A 36 -10.48 3.10 -5.73
C ARG A 36 -9.40 3.60 -6.69
N ALA A 37 -9.71 4.62 -7.49
CA ALA A 37 -8.77 5.22 -8.44
C ALA A 37 -7.59 5.88 -7.72
N GLN A 38 -7.83 6.57 -6.61
CA GLN A 38 -6.76 7.18 -5.81
C GLN A 38 -5.76 6.14 -5.29
N VAL A 39 -6.25 5.01 -4.77
CA VAL A 39 -5.40 3.91 -4.30
C VAL A 39 -4.67 3.24 -5.47
N GLY A 40 -5.39 2.99 -6.58
CA GLY A 40 -4.83 2.39 -7.78
C GLY A 40 -3.69 3.21 -8.40
N ASP A 41 -3.88 4.52 -8.53
CA ASP A 41 -2.87 5.46 -9.02
C ASP A 41 -1.59 5.41 -8.18
N TYR A 42 -1.75 5.40 -6.85
CA TYR A 42 -0.61 5.31 -5.93
C TYR A 42 0.15 4.00 -6.12
N LEU A 43 -0.54 2.88 -6.24
CA LEU A 43 0.06 1.56 -6.45
C LEU A 43 0.78 1.47 -7.80
N ASP A 44 0.20 2.03 -8.86
CA ASP A 44 0.82 2.01 -10.19
C ASP A 44 2.09 2.87 -10.23
N LYS A 45 2.05 4.08 -9.64
CA LYS A 45 3.24 4.92 -9.45
C LYS A 45 4.31 4.22 -8.63
N TYR A 46 3.91 3.58 -7.54
CA TYR A 46 4.81 2.81 -6.69
C TYR A 46 5.47 1.67 -7.47
N ARG A 47 4.70 0.85 -8.19
CA ARG A 47 5.22 -0.26 -9.01
C ARG A 47 6.16 0.23 -10.11
N ALA A 48 5.81 1.32 -10.79
CA ALA A 48 6.66 1.92 -11.81
C ALA A 48 7.99 2.39 -11.23
N LYS A 49 7.98 2.97 -10.03
CA LYS A 49 9.20 3.37 -9.31
C LYS A 49 10.00 2.15 -8.85
N ALA A 50 9.33 1.16 -8.26
CA ALA A 50 9.95 -0.05 -7.70
C ALA A 50 10.68 -0.88 -8.77
N LYS A 51 10.22 -0.87 -10.03
CA LYS A 51 10.92 -1.53 -11.14
C LYS A 51 12.36 -1.06 -11.35
N ASN A 52 12.65 0.19 -10.98
CA ASN A 52 13.98 0.79 -11.13
C ASN A 52 14.74 0.90 -9.80
N MET A 53 14.20 0.35 -8.71
CA MET A 53 14.87 0.36 -7.42
C MET A 53 15.94 -0.73 -7.36
N THR A 54 17.09 -0.37 -6.81
CA THR A 54 18.12 -1.33 -6.43
C THR A 54 17.66 -2.19 -5.24
N PRO A 55 18.27 -3.37 -5.02
CA PRO A 55 17.98 -4.19 -3.84
C PRO A 55 18.14 -3.44 -2.51
N GLY A 56 19.14 -2.54 -2.41
CA GLY A 56 19.34 -1.69 -1.24
C GLY A 56 18.22 -0.66 -1.03
N GLU A 57 17.70 -0.07 -2.11
CA GLU A 57 16.55 0.83 -2.03
C GLU A 57 15.26 0.09 -1.64
N LEU A 58 15.06 -1.13 -2.15
CA LEU A 58 13.96 -2.00 -1.72
C LEU A 58 14.08 -2.40 -0.24
N GLN A 59 15.29 -2.73 0.23
CA GLN A 59 15.53 -2.96 1.66
C GLN A 59 15.27 -1.71 2.50
N ASN A 60 15.61 -0.53 2.02
CA ASN A 60 15.35 0.73 2.72
C ASN A 60 13.87 1.14 2.71
N GLU A 61 13.04 0.55 1.84
CA GLU A 61 11.58 0.66 1.97
C GLU A 61 11.02 -0.16 3.13
N VAL A 62 11.76 -1.16 3.61
CA VAL A 62 11.34 -2.00 4.73
C VAL A 62 11.24 -1.13 5.98
N HIS A 63 10.05 -1.14 6.57
CA HIS A 63 9.70 -0.71 7.92
C HIS A 63 10.53 0.44 8.52
N SER A 64 10.16 1.69 8.20
CA SER A 64 10.63 2.85 8.97
C SER A 64 9.81 2.97 10.28
N SER A 65 10.39 2.47 11.38
CA SER A 65 9.80 2.52 12.72
C SER A 65 9.51 3.95 13.21
N SER A 66 10.32 4.93 12.78
CA SER A 66 10.14 6.35 13.06
C SER A 66 8.97 6.96 12.28
N ARG A 67 8.76 6.57 11.03
CA ARG A 67 7.58 6.96 10.24
C ARG A 67 6.31 6.39 10.86
N LEU A 68 6.34 5.12 11.27
CA LEU A 68 5.23 4.49 11.99
C LEU A 68 4.91 5.22 13.30
N ALA A 69 5.92 5.49 14.14
CA ALA A 69 5.74 6.20 15.41
C ALA A 69 5.10 7.59 15.23
N ARG A 70 5.48 8.33 14.18
CA ARG A 70 4.85 9.63 13.86
C ARG A 70 3.37 9.51 13.53
N TYR A 71 2.98 8.48 12.76
CA TYR A 71 1.58 8.26 12.43
C TYR A 71 0.78 7.74 13.63
N MET A 72 1.35 6.87 14.46
CA MET A 72 0.72 6.40 15.70
C MET A 72 0.46 7.56 16.67
N ALA A 73 1.42 8.46 16.86
CA ALA A 73 1.23 9.66 17.68
C ALA A 73 0.09 10.55 17.13
N ARG A 74 0.00 10.71 15.81
CA ARG A 74 -1.11 11.46 15.18
C ARG A 74 -2.47 10.78 15.33
N SER A 75 -2.50 9.45 15.44
CA SER A 75 -3.73 8.69 15.70
C SER A 75 -4.08 8.60 17.19
N GLY A 76 -3.35 9.29 18.07
CA GLY A 76 -3.61 9.31 19.52
C GLY A 76 -2.96 8.17 20.31
N ASP A 77 -2.04 7.42 19.71
CA ASP A 77 -1.28 6.33 20.35
C ASP A 77 0.23 6.64 20.29
N PRO A 78 0.73 7.60 21.09
CA PRO A 78 2.14 7.97 21.10
C PRO A 78 3.00 6.83 21.64
N ARG A 79 4.26 6.75 21.17
CA ARG A 79 5.22 5.79 21.72
C ARG A 79 5.83 6.28 23.05
N PRO A 80 6.11 5.37 24.00
CA PRO A 80 5.78 3.94 23.96
C PRO A 80 4.29 3.70 24.18
N SER A 81 3.66 2.92 23.28
CA SER A 81 2.27 2.49 23.43
C SER A 81 2.17 1.58 24.66
N SER A 82 1.01 1.48 25.31
CA SER A 82 0.81 0.44 26.33
C SER A 82 0.78 -0.98 25.76
N ARG A 83 0.77 -1.12 24.42
CA ARG A 83 0.74 -2.39 23.68
C ARG A 83 2.04 -2.63 22.89
N CYS A 84 3.19 -2.60 23.59
CA CYS A 84 4.52 -2.67 23.00
C CYS A 84 4.95 -4.05 22.45
N ASP A 85 4.25 -5.12 22.81
CA ASP A 85 4.72 -6.50 22.58
C ASP A 85 4.88 -6.80 21.08
N ALA A 86 3.90 -6.35 20.28
CA ALA A 86 3.96 -6.48 18.82
C ALA A 86 5.09 -5.65 18.19
N HIS A 87 5.40 -4.48 18.77
CA HIS A 87 6.49 -3.64 18.29
C HIS A 87 7.85 -4.27 18.57
N ALA A 88 8.04 -4.83 19.78
CA ALA A 88 9.25 -5.53 20.16
C ALA A 88 9.44 -6.83 19.34
N MET A 89 8.37 -7.55 19.04
CA MET A 89 8.40 -8.75 18.18
C MET A 89 8.83 -8.40 16.74
N ILE A 90 8.21 -7.40 16.13
CA ILE A 90 8.50 -6.98 14.75
C ILE A 90 9.89 -6.31 14.65
N SER A 91 10.35 -5.60 15.69
CA SER A 91 11.67 -4.97 15.72
C SER A 91 12.82 -5.93 16.05
N GLY A 92 12.54 -7.21 16.32
CA GLY A 92 13.56 -8.18 16.74
C GLY A 92 14.05 -7.99 18.18
N SER A 93 13.41 -7.13 18.97
CA SER A 93 13.85 -6.75 20.32
C SER A 93 13.11 -7.50 21.44
N HIS A 94 12.11 -8.31 21.11
CA HIS A 94 11.40 -9.18 22.05
C HIS A 94 12.09 -10.53 22.16
N ALA A 95 12.07 -11.15 23.35
CA ALA A 95 12.72 -12.45 23.60
C ALA A 95 12.21 -13.58 22.69
N ASP A 96 10.97 -13.47 22.21
CA ASP A 96 10.36 -14.44 21.28
C ASP A 96 10.60 -14.11 19.79
N ALA A 97 11.24 -12.98 19.47
CA ALA A 97 11.42 -12.55 18.08
C ALA A 97 12.44 -13.41 17.31
N THR A 98 13.35 -14.08 18.02
CA THR A 98 14.41 -14.95 17.47
C THR A 98 14.20 -16.43 17.78
N LYS A 99 13.02 -16.83 18.31
CA LYS A 99 12.70 -18.25 18.43
C LYS A 99 12.52 -18.83 17.04
N GLU A 100 13.60 -19.36 16.47
CA GLU A 100 13.55 -20.28 15.35
C GLU A 100 12.61 -21.41 15.73
N TYR A 101 11.51 -21.56 14.98
CA TYR A 101 10.73 -22.79 15.01
C TYR A 101 11.61 -23.88 14.39
N ILE A 102 12.40 -24.53 15.24
CA ILE A 102 13.01 -25.82 14.91
C ILE A 102 11.83 -26.81 14.89
N ALA A 103 11.41 -27.16 13.67
CA ALA A 103 10.48 -28.24 13.39
C ALA A 103 11.15 -29.60 13.63
#